data_AF-A0A8H7NH25-F1
#
_entry.id   AF-A0A8H7NH25-F1
#
_cell.length_a   1.000
_cell.length_b   1.000
_cell.length_c   1.000
_cell.angle_alpha   90.00
_cell.angle_beta   90.00
_cell.angle_gamma   90.00
#
_symmetry.space_group_name_H-M   'P 1'
#
loop_
_entity.id
_entity.type
_entity.pdbx_description
1 polymer ?
#
loop_
_entity_poly.entity_id
_entity_poly.type
_entity_poly.pdbx_seq_one_letter_code
_entity_poly.pdbx_strand_id
1 'polypeptide(L)'
;MIDIANSNTTVYKGLVAMAFATVGARNPEAGWMRKEGHRFYGDALHELSQSFKGVEKWTEDQLQATRLFSIYEAFHGADSQSHMDHRRSWMVHSGGDVALLTSKPPSAYISGYSHMLFVAGRHHLALSALMARKRCFLSDPVWKTVPWTEHKKTPRDHLLDILVDLPAILEAIDVAQGWKDADKKQLCFTLIVKGLQRLLDRLLQWHDQHFDSLDEFPRYLDKQLPEVIEVGQLAAAHVMSLYWSMCVRAVTILHRLQPPGSPRHPMDIDACCHDIVCALRIFTHPSAGMFRQHITPFPMSTALLHLMMVEPATLRREREVLLREMGKPECSLVRMFILSLEPRAIEKMQATIKESRVGI
;
A
#
# COMPACT_ATOMS: atom_id res chain seq x y z
N MET A 1 5.48 15.35 -16.43
CA MET A 1 5.51 13.95 -16.93
C MET A 1 5.70 13.89 -18.45
N ILE A 2 5.05 14.77 -19.23
CA ILE A 2 5.19 14.83 -20.70
C ILE A 2 6.62 15.23 -21.14
N ASP A 3 7.30 16.13 -20.44
CA ASP A 3 8.70 16.50 -20.80
C ASP A 3 9.74 15.38 -20.59
N ILE A 4 9.47 14.42 -19.68
CA ILE A 4 10.42 13.34 -19.31
C ILE A 4 10.38 12.21 -20.34
N ALA A 5 9.22 11.97 -20.93
CA ALA A 5 9.03 11.02 -22.02
C ALA A 5 9.87 11.37 -23.27
N ASN A 6 10.21 12.65 -23.47
CA ASN A 6 10.94 13.10 -24.64
C ASN A 6 12.47 12.98 -24.51
N SER A 7 13.03 12.81 -23.30
CA SER A 7 14.48 12.76 -23.08
C SER A 7 15.04 11.37 -22.79
N ASN A 8 14.23 10.43 -22.27
CA ASN A 8 14.69 9.09 -21.93
C ASN A 8 13.85 7.99 -22.63
N THR A 9 14.49 7.26 -23.55
CA THR A 9 13.84 6.22 -24.34
C THR A 9 13.32 5.05 -23.51
N THR A 10 13.97 4.70 -22.40
CA THR A 10 13.58 3.57 -21.55
C THR A 10 12.32 3.89 -20.74
N VAL A 11 12.26 5.07 -20.10
CA VAL A 11 11.07 5.53 -19.38
C VAL A 11 9.90 5.70 -20.34
N TYR A 12 10.14 6.27 -21.53
CA TYR A 12 9.13 6.39 -22.59
C TYR A 12 8.55 5.03 -22.99
N LYS A 13 9.40 4.05 -23.33
CA LYS A 13 8.96 2.70 -23.69
C LYS A 13 8.16 2.05 -22.56
N GLY A 14 8.56 2.23 -21.31
CA GLY A 14 7.80 1.76 -20.16
C GLY A 14 6.40 2.39 -20.04
N LEU A 15 6.27 3.69 -20.32
CA LEU A 15 4.98 4.38 -20.30
C LEU A 15 4.08 3.90 -21.43
N VAL A 16 4.62 3.75 -22.64
CA VAL A 16 3.89 3.19 -23.79
C VAL A 16 3.45 1.75 -23.49
N ALA A 17 4.35 0.93 -22.94
CA ALA A 17 4.03 -0.43 -22.53
C ALA A 17 2.82 -0.47 -21.57
N MET A 18 2.85 0.36 -20.53
CA MET A 18 1.77 0.46 -19.56
C MET A 18 0.45 0.92 -20.17
N ALA A 19 0.49 1.95 -21.04
CA ALA A 19 -0.69 2.45 -21.72
C ALA A 19 -1.31 1.37 -22.62
N PHE A 20 -0.51 0.73 -23.45
CA PHE A 20 -0.95 -0.30 -24.39
C PHE A 20 -1.49 -1.54 -23.68
N ALA A 21 -0.81 -2.01 -22.62
CA ALA A 21 -1.30 -3.14 -21.82
C ALA A 21 -2.63 -2.80 -21.13
N THR A 22 -2.78 -1.57 -20.61
CA THR A 22 -4.01 -1.13 -19.92
C THR A 22 -5.18 -0.98 -20.89
N VAL A 23 -4.98 -0.35 -22.05
CA VAL A 23 -6.03 -0.20 -23.07
C VAL A 23 -6.39 -1.55 -23.67
N GLY A 24 -5.39 -2.37 -24.01
CA GLY A 24 -5.58 -3.71 -24.55
C GLY A 24 -6.31 -4.66 -23.59
N ALA A 25 -6.09 -4.53 -22.27
CA ALA A 25 -6.81 -5.32 -21.27
C ALA A 25 -8.31 -4.94 -21.16
N ARG A 26 -8.69 -3.72 -21.55
CA ARG A 26 -10.07 -3.23 -21.47
C ARG A 26 -10.86 -3.41 -22.76
N ASN A 27 -10.18 -3.66 -23.88
CA ASN A 27 -10.81 -3.81 -25.19
C ASN A 27 -10.40 -5.15 -25.82
N PRO A 28 -11.32 -6.14 -25.87
CA PRO A 28 -11.06 -7.45 -26.47
C PRO A 28 -10.57 -7.39 -27.93
N GLU A 29 -11.02 -6.39 -28.70
CA GLU A 29 -10.62 -6.20 -30.10
C GLU A 29 -9.22 -5.58 -30.25
N ALA A 30 -8.69 -5.01 -29.17
CA ALA A 30 -7.36 -4.41 -29.10
C ALA A 30 -6.28 -5.38 -28.56
N GLY A 31 -6.47 -6.70 -28.75
CA GLY A 31 -5.51 -7.72 -28.30
C GLY A 31 -4.09 -7.50 -28.82
N TRP A 32 -3.93 -6.86 -29.99
CA TRP A 32 -2.64 -6.45 -30.53
C TRP A 32 -1.91 -5.43 -29.65
N MET A 33 -2.64 -4.51 -29.00
CA MET A 33 -2.05 -3.53 -28.09
C MET A 33 -1.44 -4.22 -26.88
N ARG A 34 -2.07 -5.28 -26.37
CA ARG A 34 -1.50 -6.07 -25.26
C ARG A 34 -0.15 -6.70 -25.66
N LYS A 35 -0.08 -7.25 -26.88
CA LYS A 35 1.15 -7.83 -27.42
C LYS A 35 2.23 -6.78 -27.64
N GLU A 36 1.89 -5.63 -28.23
CA GLU A 36 2.83 -4.53 -28.41
C GLU A 36 3.28 -3.93 -27.07
N GLY A 37 2.39 -3.82 -26.09
CA GLY A 37 2.72 -3.38 -24.73
C GLY A 37 3.75 -4.30 -24.09
N HIS A 38 3.58 -5.61 -24.21
CA HIS A 38 4.54 -6.60 -23.73
C HIS A 38 5.89 -6.52 -24.47
N ARG A 39 5.87 -6.24 -25.78
CA ARG A 39 7.10 -6.02 -26.55
C ARG A 39 7.87 -4.78 -26.07
N PHE A 40 7.20 -3.64 -25.95
CA PHE A 40 7.81 -2.42 -25.42
C PHE A 40 8.35 -2.62 -24.00
N TYR A 41 7.64 -3.37 -23.17
CA TYR A 41 8.10 -3.74 -21.84
C TYR A 41 9.42 -4.53 -21.87
N GLY A 42 9.47 -5.60 -22.67
CA GLY A 42 10.67 -6.43 -22.81
C GLY A 42 11.88 -5.64 -23.33
N ASP A 43 11.66 -4.79 -24.34
CA ASP A 43 12.70 -3.93 -24.90
C ASP A 43 13.24 -2.95 -23.83
N ALA A 44 12.35 -2.30 -23.08
CA ALA A 44 12.72 -1.33 -22.05
C ALA A 44 13.42 -1.99 -20.85
N LEU A 45 12.98 -3.18 -20.45
CA LEU A 45 13.64 -3.96 -19.40
C LEU A 45 15.05 -4.39 -19.81
N HIS A 46 15.22 -4.79 -21.08
CA HIS A 46 16.54 -5.10 -21.63
C HIS A 46 17.47 -3.89 -21.58
N GLU A 47 17.01 -2.72 -22.05
CA GLU A 47 17.77 -1.47 -21.99
C GLU A 47 18.16 -1.08 -20.56
N LEU A 48 17.21 -1.13 -19.62
CA LEU A 48 17.48 -0.85 -18.22
C LEU A 48 18.55 -1.80 -17.67
N SER A 49 18.43 -3.10 -17.95
CA SER A 49 19.42 -4.10 -17.53
C SER A 49 20.82 -3.81 -18.08
N GLN A 50 20.92 -3.43 -19.37
CA GLN A 50 22.21 -3.02 -19.96
C GLN A 50 22.75 -1.74 -19.32
N SER A 51 21.89 -0.79 -18.96
CA SER A 51 22.29 0.48 -18.37
C SER A 51 22.95 0.34 -16.98
N PHE A 52 22.73 -0.77 -16.29
CA PHE A 52 23.41 -1.07 -15.02
C PHE A 52 24.81 -1.67 -15.21
N LYS A 53 25.18 -2.12 -16.40
CA LYS A 53 26.48 -2.76 -16.63
C LYS A 53 27.61 -1.72 -16.66
N GLY A 54 28.61 -1.91 -15.80
CA GLY A 54 29.80 -1.07 -15.77
C GLY A 54 29.60 0.33 -15.18
N VAL A 55 28.46 0.57 -14.53
CA VAL A 55 28.13 1.86 -13.91
C VAL A 55 28.33 1.79 -12.40
N GLU A 56 29.12 2.70 -11.85
CA GLU A 56 29.38 2.79 -10.40
C GLU A 56 28.21 3.46 -9.63
N LYS A 57 27.46 4.35 -10.29
CA LYS A 57 26.34 5.11 -9.69
C LYS A 57 25.15 5.17 -10.62
N TRP A 58 23.97 4.81 -10.12
CA TRP A 58 22.73 4.88 -10.90
C TRP A 58 22.18 6.30 -11.07
N THR A 59 21.36 6.49 -12.11
CA THR A 59 20.70 7.75 -12.48
C THR A 59 19.21 7.75 -12.12
N GLU A 60 18.65 8.93 -11.84
CA GLU A 60 17.24 9.12 -11.49
C GLU A 60 16.28 8.44 -12.49
N ASP A 61 16.65 8.40 -13.77
CA ASP A 61 15.89 7.71 -14.81
C ASP A 61 15.87 6.19 -14.62
N GLN A 62 16.98 5.58 -14.19
CA GLN A 62 17.03 4.15 -13.88
C GLN A 62 16.11 3.82 -12.70
N LEU A 63 16.12 4.65 -11.65
CA LEU A 63 15.22 4.49 -10.50
C LEU A 63 13.76 4.63 -10.92
N GLN A 64 13.45 5.61 -11.77
CA GLN A 64 12.10 5.81 -12.29
C GLN A 64 11.64 4.62 -13.16
N ALA A 65 12.51 4.13 -14.04
CA ALA A 65 12.24 2.97 -14.89
C ALA A 65 12.01 1.70 -14.06
N THR A 66 12.85 1.42 -13.05
CA THR A 66 12.67 0.29 -12.12
C THR A 66 11.27 0.32 -11.48
N ARG A 67 10.82 1.48 -11.00
CA ARG A 67 9.48 1.63 -10.41
C ARG A 67 8.37 1.45 -11.43
N LEU A 68 8.53 2.01 -12.63
CA LEU A 68 7.56 1.88 -13.70
C LEU A 68 7.38 0.41 -14.12
N PHE A 69 8.46 -0.36 -14.15
CA PHE A 69 8.42 -1.79 -14.46
C PHE A 69 7.86 -2.63 -13.31
N SER A 70 8.13 -2.24 -12.07
CA SER A 70 7.47 -2.83 -10.89
C SER A 70 5.95 -2.77 -11.02
N ILE A 71 5.44 -1.62 -11.48
CA ILE A 71 4.01 -1.36 -11.71
C ILE A 71 3.52 -2.20 -12.88
N TYR A 72 4.26 -2.21 -13.99
CA TYR A 72 3.89 -3.00 -15.16
C TYR A 72 3.74 -4.48 -14.80
N GLU A 73 4.72 -5.09 -14.12
CA GLU A 73 4.66 -6.52 -13.78
C GLU A 73 3.56 -6.85 -12.78
N ALA A 74 3.35 -5.99 -11.78
CA ALA A 74 2.29 -6.17 -10.79
C ALA A 74 0.89 -6.26 -11.42
N PHE A 75 0.71 -5.65 -12.59
CA PHE A 75 -0.59 -5.49 -13.22
C PHE A 75 -0.77 -6.23 -14.54
N HIS A 76 0.32 -6.47 -15.26
CA HIS A 76 0.32 -7.04 -16.61
C HIS A 76 1.32 -8.19 -16.78
N GLY A 77 2.13 -8.49 -15.76
CA GLY A 77 3.18 -9.52 -15.83
C GLY A 77 2.67 -10.96 -15.85
N ALA A 78 1.38 -11.18 -15.59
CA ALA A 78 0.79 -12.51 -15.56
C ALA A 78 0.03 -12.84 -16.84
N ASP A 79 0.73 -13.43 -17.79
CA ASP A 79 0.11 -14.33 -18.76
C ASP A 79 -0.15 -15.74 -18.16
N SER A 80 0.29 -16.02 -16.91
CA SER A 80 0.02 -17.27 -16.19
C SER A 80 -1.11 -17.12 -15.17
N GLN A 81 -2.01 -18.11 -15.11
CA GLN A 81 -3.17 -18.22 -14.19
C GLN A 81 -2.81 -18.31 -12.68
N SER A 82 -1.61 -17.90 -12.28
CA SER A 82 -1.07 -18.08 -10.93
C SER A 82 -1.00 -16.74 -10.18
N HIS A 83 -1.76 -16.66 -9.09
CA HIS A 83 -1.74 -15.52 -8.16
C HIS A 83 -0.35 -15.32 -7.49
N MET A 84 0.45 -16.39 -7.37
CA MET A 84 1.74 -16.35 -6.69
C MET A 84 2.83 -15.63 -7.48
N ASP A 85 2.75 -15.63 -8.81
CA ASP A 85 3.77 -15.02 -9.67
C ASP A 85 3.76 -13.48 -9.55
N HIS A 86 2.57 -12.87 -9.42
CA HIS A 86 2.40 -11.42 -9.23
C HIS A 86 3.10 -10.92 -7.97
N ARG A 87 2.90 -11.61 -6.84
CA ARG A 87 3.52 -11.23 -5.56
C ARG A 87 5.04 -11.31 -5.63
N ARG A 88 5.57 -12.37 -6.27
CA ARG A 88 7.01 -12.58 -6.39
C ARG A 88 7.67 -11.50 -7.26
N SER A 89 7.12 -11.22 -8.43
CA SER A 89 7.62 -10.17 -9.34
C SER A 89 7.72 -8.83 -8.63
N TRP A 90 6.64 -8.45 -7.95
CA TRP A 90 6.56 -7.19 -7.22
C TRP A 90 7.57 -7.07 -6.07
N MET A 91 7.80 -8.15 -5.32
CA MET A 91 8.80 -8.17 -4.25
C MET A 91 10.23 -8.04 -4.79
N VAL A 92 10.53 -8.66 -5.93
CA VAL A 92 11.86 -8.55 -6.57
C VAL A 92 12.17 -7.12 -6.97
N HIS A 93 11.25 -6.43 -7.63
CA HIS A 93 11.46 -5.04 -8.00
C HIS A 93 11.51 -4.09 -6.80
N SER A 94 10.70 -4.35 -5.77
CA SER A 94 10.80 -3.60 -4.50
C SER A 94 12.21 -3.72 -3.91
N GLY A 95 12.83 -4.91 -3.99
CA GLY A 95 14.21 -5.12 -3.59
C GLY A 95 15.22 -4.31 -4.42
N GLY A 96 14.99 -4.20 -5.73
CA GLY A 96 15.77 -3.33 -6.62
C GLY A 96 15.67 -1.84 -6.26
N ASP A 97 14.46 -1.33 -6.04
CA ASP A 97 14.22 0.07 -5.62
C ASP A 97 14.92 0.39 -4.29
N VAL A 98 14.83 -0.53 -3.31
CA VAL A 98 15.59 -0.40 -2.04
C VAL A 98 17.09 -0.34 -2.30
N ALA A 99 17.64 -1.27 -3.10
CA ALA A 99 19.07 -1.33 -3.37
C ALA A 99 19.61 -0.06 -4.06
N LEU A 100 18.85 0.50 -5.00
CA LEU A 100 19.20 1.77 -5.64
C LEU A 100 19.16 2.90 -4.61
N LEU A 101 18.05 3.05 -3.87
CA LEU A 101 17.94 4.14 -2.92
C LEU A 101 19.02 4.13 -1.83
N THR A 102 19.35 2.95 -1.30
CA THR A 102 20.34 2.81 -0.23
C THR A 102 21.79 2.84 -0.72
N SER A 103 22.03 2.83 -2.05
CA SER A 103 23.38 2.98 -2.60
C SER A 103 23.91 4.42 -2.52
N LYS A 104 23.03 5.40 -2.27
CA LYS A 104 23.38 6.80 -2.00
C LYS A 104 23.02 7.13 -0.54
N PRO A 105 23.80 8.00 0.14
CA PRO A 105 23.46 8.42 1.50
C PRO A 105 22.14 9.25 1.51
N PRO A 106 21.46 9.37 2.66
CA PRO A 106 20.24 10.18 2.78
C PRO A 106 20.41 11.63 2.28
N SER A 107 21.60 12.21 2.40
CA SER A 107 21.92 13.57 1.93
C SER A 107 21.82 13.75 0.41
N ALA A 108 21.88 12.66 -0.36
CA ALA A 108 21.68 12.71 -1.81
C ALA A 108 20.22 13.02 -2.21
N TYR A 109 19.29 13.00 -1.26
CA TYR A 109 17.86 13.21 -1.49
C TYR A 109 17.34 14.48 -0.82
N ILE A 110 18.22 15.46 -0.56
CA ILE A 110 17.84 16.73 0.07
C ILE A 110 17.02 17.61 -0.87
N SER A 111 17.29 17.58 -2.18
CA SER A 111 16.61 18.44 -3.14
C SER A 111 16.56 17.86 -4.55
N GLY A 112 15.93 18.60 -5.47
CA GLY A 112 15.89 18.26 -6.89
C GLY A 112 15.13 16.98 -7.23
N TYR A 113 15.51 16.35 -8.34
CA TYR A 113 14.78 15.20 -8.87
C TYR A 113 14.90 13.96 -7.99
N SER A 114 16.08 13.74 -7.39
CA SER A 114 16.30 12.63 -6.46
C SER A 114 15.40 12.74 -5.23
N HIS A 115 15.20 13.95 -4.67
CA HIS A 115 14.22 14.18 -3.59
C HIS A 115 12.80 13.83 -4.03
N MET A 116 12.36 14.32 -5.19
CA MET A 116 11.01 14.02 -5.70
C MET A 116 10.78 12.51 -5.86
N LEU A 117 11.77 11.79 -6.40
CA LEU A 117 11.69 10.33 -6.50
C LEU A 117 11.69 9.69 -5.12
N PHE A 118 12.57 10.09 -4.20
CA PHE A 118 12.56 9.57 -2.83
C PHE A 118 11.17 9.68 -2.20
N VAL A 119 10.58 10.90 -2.18
CA VAL A 119 9.26 11.17 -1.59
C VAL A 119 8.14 10.37 -2.27
N ALA A 120 8.13 10.29 -3.60
CA ALA A 120 7.12 9.53 -4.34
C ALA A 120 7.17 8.03 -4.03
N GLY A 121 8.37 7.46 -3.85
CA GLY A 121 8.57 6.03 -3.60
C GLY A 121 8.25 5.56 -2.18
N ARG A 122 8.25 6.46 -1.18
CA ARG A 122 8.14 6.09 0.24
C ARG A 122 6.94 5.20 0.56
N HIS A 123 5.78 5.53 0.00
CA HIS A 123 4.55 4.76 0.22
C HIS A 123 4.67 3.32 -0.31
N HIS A 124 5.12 3.17 -1.56
CA HIS A 124 5.31 1.86 -2.18
C HIS A 124 6.27 0.97 -1.36
N LEU A 125 7.41 1.55 -0.95
CA LEU A 125 8.41 0.85 -0.15
C LEU A 125 7.90 0.47 1.25
N ALA A 126 7.14 1.37 1.89
CA ALA A 126 6.50 1.09 3.18
C ALA A 126 5.49 -0.06 3.08
N LEU A 127 4.67 -0.09 2.03
CA LEU A 127 3.75 -1.21 1.79
C LEU A 127 4.50 -2.52 1.50
N SER A 128 5.64 -2.46 0.81
CA SER A 128 6.49 -3.63 0.55
C SER A 128 7.06 -4.22 1.81
N ALA A 129 7.63 -3.36 2.65
CA ALA A 129 8.09 -3.73 3.98
C ALA A 129 6.97 -4.37 4.81
N LEU A 130 5.77 -3.77 4.78
CA LEU A 130 4.63 -4.24 5.56
C LEU A 130 4.15 -5.63 5.14
N MET A 131 4.08 -5.88 3.83
CA MET A 131 3.68 -7.18 3.29
C MET A 131 4.75 -8.25 3.47
N ALA A 132 6.02 -7.88 3.34
CA ALA A 132 7.14 -8.76 3.67
C ALA A 132 7.24 -9.00 5.19
N ARG A 133 6.58 -8.18 6.02
CA ARG A 133 6.74 -8.13 7.48
C ARG A 133 8.21 -7.96 7.88
N LYS A 134 8.91 -7.09 7.15
CA LYS A 134 10.34 -6.83 7.31
C LYS A 134 10.58 -5.35 7.55
N ARG A 135 11.46 -5.02 8.48
CA ARG A 135 11.95 -3.65 8.68
C ARG A 135 12.48 -3.10 7.36
N CYS A 136 12.19 -1.83 7.08
CA CYS A 136 12.78 -1.11 5.96
C CYS A 136 13.69 0.03 6.44
N PHE A 137 14.65 0.40 5.59
CA PHE A 137 15.61 1.48 5.87
C PHE A 137 14.94 2.83 6.18
N LEU A 138 13.73 3.07 5.63
CA LEU A 138 12.94 4.29 5.90
C LEU A 138 12.55 4.44 7.37
N SER A 139 12.61 3.36 8.17
CA SER A 139 12.38 3.42 9.61
C SER A 139 13.56 4.01 10.40
N ASP A 140 14.76 4.11 9.80
CA ASP A 140 15.90 4.73 10.48
C ASP A 140 15.74 6.26 10.53
N PRO A 141 16.07 6.92 11.66
CA PRO A 141 15.84 8.36 11.85
C PRO A 141 16.45 9.25 10.75
N VAL A 142 17.62 8.89 10.24
CA VAL A 142 18.32 9.66 9.19
C VAL A 142 17.50 9.80 7.91
N TRP A 143 16.70 8.79 7.55
CA TRP A 143 15.83 8.82 6.38
C TRP A 143 14.52 9.59 6.62
N LYS A 144 14.19 9.85 7.88
CA LYS A 144 13.05 10.69 8.29
C LYS A 144 13.48 12.15 8.50
N THR A 145 14.77 12.46 8.59
CA THR A 145 15.24 13.83 8.88
C THR A 145 16.05 14.42 7.73
N VAL A 146 17.13 13.77 7.31
CA VAL A 146 18.11 14.36 6.38
C VAL A 146 17.49 14.74 5.03
N PRO A 147 16.70 13.90 4.34
CA PRO A 147 16.07 14.27 3.06
C PRO A 147 15.09 15.46 3.17
N TRP A 148 14.68 15.85 4.39
CA TRP A 148 13.68 16.88 4.66
C TRP A 148 14.30 18.19 5.14
N THR A 149 15.62 18.35 4.99
CA THR A 149 16.34 19.54 5.47
C THR A 149 15.91 20.82 4.74
N GLU A 150 15.61 20.72 3.43
CA GLU A 150 15.19 21.86 2.59
C GLU A 150 13.68 21.86 2.28
N HIS A 151 12.97 20.77 2.60
CA HIS A 151 11.57 20.57 2.24
C HIS A 151 10.70 20.27 3.45
N LYS A 152 9.60 21.01 3.60
CA LYS A 152 8.61 20.76 4.64
C LYS A 152 7.80 19.49 4.31
N LYS A 153 7.68 18.59 5.29
CA LYS A 153 6.82 17.41 5.20
C LYS A 153 5.35 17.78 5.10
N THR A 154 4.63 17.07 4.24
CA THR A 154 3.16 17.09 4.19
C THR A 154 2.57 16.21 5.32
N PRO A 155 1.26 16.33 5.61
CA PRO A 155 0.59 15.38 6.52
C PRO A 155 0.81 13.92 6.13
N ARG A 156 0.78 13.61 4.83
CA ARG A 156 1.08 12.27 4.30
C ARG A 156 2.48 11.81 4.67
N ASP A 157 3.48 12.69 4.57
CA ASP A 157 4.88 12.31 4.85
C ASP A 157 5.10 11.99 6.33
N HIS A 158 4.46 12.74 7.22
CA HIS A 158 4.47 12.44 8.66
C HIS A 158 3.76 11.12 8.97
N LEU A 159 2.64 10.82 8.31
CA LEU A 159 1.95 9.55 8.49
C LEU A 159 2.82 8.37 8.00
N LEU A 160 3.50 8.53 6.86
CA LEU A 160 4.43 7.51 6.34
C LEU A 160 5.63 7.28 7.26
N ASP A 161 6.13 8.32 7.97
CA ASP A 161 7.16 8.16 9.01
C ASP A 161 6.70 7.26 10.18
N ILE A 162 5.40 7.23 10.46
CA ILE A 162 4.81 6.34 11.47
C ILE A 162 4.60 4.94 10.85
N LEU A 163 4.12 4.87 9.60
CA LEU A 163 3.84 3.61 8.90
C LEU A 163 5.05 2.69 8.83
N VAL A 164 6.22 3.23 8.50
CA VAL A 164 7.46 2.46 8.33
C VAL A 164 7.96 1.80 9.63
N ASP A 165 7.43 2.18 10.79
CA ASP A 165 7.77 1.54 12.06
C ASP A 165 6.95 0.25 12.31
N LEU A 166 5.77 0.13 11.70
CA LEU A 166 4.91 -1.05 11.84
C LEU A 166 5.56 -2.33 11.28
N PRO A 167 6.20 -2.36 10.09
CA PRO A 167 6.93 -3.52 9.60
C PRO A 167 8.03 -4.02 10.56
N ALA A 168 8.74 -3.11 11.24
CA ALA A 168 9.77 -3.49 12.21
C ALA A 168 9.17 -4.18 13.45
N ILE A 169 7.99 -3.72 13.89
CA ILE A 169 7.23 -4.37 14.98
C ILE A 169 6.78 -5.77 14.55
N LEU A 170 6.29 -5.93 13.32
CA LEU A 170 5.88 -7.23 12.80
C LEU A 170 7.05 -8.21 12.70
N GLU A 171 8.21 -7.74 12.23
CA GLU A 171 9.43 -8.56 12.18
C GLU A 171 9.87 -9.00 13.59
N ALA A 172 9.81 -8.10 14.58
CA ALA A 172 10.15 -8.43 15.96
C ALA A 172 9.22 -9.50 16.54
N ILE A 173 7.92 -9.47 16.21
CA ILE A 173 6.96 -10.52 16.59
C ILE A 173 7.37 -11.87 15.97
N ASP A 174 7.66 -11.89 14.67
CA ASP A 174 8.03 -13.13 13.96
C ASP A 174 9.32 -13.74 14.53
N VAL A 175 10.31 -12.91 14.84
CA VAL A 175 11.56 -13.33 15.50
C VAL A 175 11.30 -13.87 16.90
N ALA A 176 10.52 -13.15 17.72
CA ALA A 176 10.21 -13.54 19.10
C ALA A 176 9.42 -14.84 19.19
N GLN A 177 8.57 -15.15 18.21
CA GLN A 177 7.82 -16.41 18.16
C GLN A 177 8.75 -17.63 18.14
N GLY A 178 9.90 -17.53 17.47
CA GLY A 178 10.90 -18.60 17.37
C GLY A 178 11.81 -18.77 18.60
N TRP A 179 11.72 -17.89 19.60
CA TRP A 179 12.57 -17.98 20.79
C TRP A 179 12.11 -19.11 21.73
N LYS A 180 13.07 -19.93 22.17
CA LYS A 180 12.85 -21.02 23.15
C LYS A 180 12.91 -20.55 24.59
N ASP A 181 13.67 -19.49 24.85
CA ASP A 181 13.84 -18.87 26.16
C ASP A 181 12.59 -18.04 26.51
N ALA A 182 11.85 -18.49 27.52
CA ALA A 182 10.56 -17.89 27.90
C ALA A 182 10.72 -16.46 28.44
N ASP A 183 11.78 -16.19 29.22
CA ASP A 183 12.01 -14.88 29.83
C ASP A 183 12.39 -13.86 28.76
N LYS A 184 13.28 -14.22 27.84
CA LYS A 184 13.61 -13.37 26.69
C LYS A 184 12.38 -13.11 25.82
N LYS A 185 11.58 -14.15 25.57
CA LYS A 185 10.35 -14.04 24.77
C LYS A 185 9.37 -13.07 25.42
N GLN A 186 9.15 -13.20 26.72
CA GLN A 186 8.27 -12.32 27.48
C GLN A 186 8.76 -10.87 27.51
N LEU A 187 10.07 -10.66 27.71
CA LEU A 187 10.69 -9.34 27.65
C LEU A 187 10.51 -8.71 26.26
N CYS A 188 10.75 -9.48 25.19
CA CYS A 188 10.56 -9.00 23.82
C CYS A 188 9.11 -8.60 23.55
N PHE A 189 8.13 -9.42 23.92
CA PHE A 189 6.72 -9.06 23.79
C PHE A 189 6.34 -7.82 24.60
N THR A 190 6.92 -7.65 25.79
CA THR A 190 6.73 -6.43 26.59
C THR A 190 7.23 -5.18 25.83
N LEU A 191 8.39 -5.27 25.18
CA LEU A 191 8.93 -4.17 24.37
C LEU A 191 8.11 -3.92 23.10
N ILE A 192 7.60 -4.98 22.46
CA ILE A 192 6.71 -4.90 21.29
C ILE A 192 5.41 -4.18 21.66
N VAL A 193 4.78 -4.55 22.79
CA VAL A 193 3.56 -3.90 23.29
C VAL A 193 3.81 -2.40 23.54
N LYS A 194 4.91 -2.04 24.21
CA LYS A 194 5.30 -0.64 24.41
C LYS A 194 5.54 0.09 23.08
N GLY A 195 6.11 -0.60 22.08
CA GLY A 195 6.32 -0.07 20.73
C GLY A 195 5.00 0.23 20.02
N LEU A 196 4.02 -0.69 20.10
CA LEU A 196 2.68 -0.52 19.54
C LEU A 196 1.92 0.63 20.19
N GLN A 197 1.99 0.76 21.52
CA GLN A 197 1.39 1.87 22.26
C GLN A 197 1.96 3.22 21.77
N ARG A 198 3.28 3.36 21.69
CA ARG A 198 3.91 4.58 21.15
C ARG A 198 3.53 4.87 19.70
N LEU A 199 3.34 3.83 18.88
CA LEU A 199 2.90 3.99 17.51
C LEU A 199 1.45 4.51 17.46
N LEU A 200 0.57 3.98 18.30
CA LEU A 200 -0.82 4.44 18.43
C LEU A 200 -0.90 5.88 18.96
N ASP A 201 -0.09 6.25 19.96
CA ASP A 201 -0.03 7.61 20.48
C ASP A 201 0.38 8.60 19.38
N ARG A 202 1.37 8.24 18.56
CA ARG A 202 1.81 9.06 17.41
C ARG A 202 0.74 9.15 16.32
N LEU A 203 -0.05 8.10 16.11
CA LEU A 203 -1.18 8.14 15.17
C LEU A 203 -2.26 9.11 15.67
N LEU A 204 -2.64 9.01 16.93
CA LEU A 204 -3.63 9.92 17.54
C LEU A 204 -3.14 11.37 17.48
N GLN A 205 -1.88 11.61 17.88
CA GLN A 205 -1.27 12.93 17.78
C GLN A 205 -1.25 13.46 16.34
N TRP A 206 -0.92 12.61 15.36
CA TRP A 206 -0.95 12.98 13.95
C TRP A 206 -2.36 13.39 13.51
N HIS A 207 -3.38 12.63 13.92
CA HIS A 207 -4.77 12.94 13.60
C HIS A 207 -5.18 14.30 14.17
N ASP A 208 -4.92 14.55 15.46
CA ASP A 208 -5.24 15.81 16.13
C ASP A 208 -4.54 17.03 15.48
N GLN A 209 -3.34 16.83 14.93
CA GLN A 209 -2.56 17.90 14.30
C GLN A 209 -2.94 18.18 12.85
N HIS A 210 -3.45 17.18 12.13
CA HIS A 210 -3.55 17.25 10.66
C HIS A 210 -4.95 17.05 10.11
N PHE A 211 -5.88 16.44 10.85
CA PHE A 211 -7.21 16.11 10.34
C PHE A 211 -7.94 17.34 9.81
N ASP A 212 -7.95 18.44 10.57
CA ASP A 212 -8.61 19.68 10.16
C ASP A 212 -7.97 20.36 8.95
N SER A 213 -6.70 20.06 8.64
CA SER A 213 -6.03 20.60 7.45
C SER A 213 -6.35 19.83 6.16
N LEU A 214 -7.09 18.72 6.25
CA LEU A 214 -7.54 17.92 5.11
C LEU A 214 -8.91 18.39 4.62
N ASP A 215 -9.00 19.66 4.19
CA ASP A 215 -10.26 20.36 3.85
C ASP A 215 -11.14 19.63 2.83
N GLU A 216 -10.54 18.88 1.91
CA GLU A 216 -11.24 18.17 0.84
C GLU A 216 -11.75 16.76 1.23
N PHE A 217 -11.49 16.31 2.46
CA PHE A 217 -11.96 14.99 2.88
C PHE A 217 -13.50 14.99 3.04
N PRO A 218 -14.24 14.10 2.34
CA PRO A 218 -15.69 14.08 2.45
C PRO A 218 -16.11 13.63 3.85
N ARG A 219 -16.54 14.58 4.70
CA ARG A 219 -17.00 14.30 6.09
C ARG A 219 -18.24 13.40 6.16
N TYR A 220 -18.85 13.07 5.01
CA TYR A 220 -20.02 12.20 4.89
C TYR A 220 -19.85 11.19 3.75
N LEU A 221 -18.94 10.23 3.91
CA LEU A 221 -18.69 9.17 2.92
C LEU A 221 -19.91 8.26 2.65
N ASP A 222 -20.92 8.29 3.53
CA ASP A 222 -22.16 7.51 3.39
C ASP A 222 -23.13 8.04 2.32
N LYS A 223 -22.88 9.23 1.77
CA LYS A 223 -23.74 9.84 0.75
C LYS A 223 -23.44 9.30 -0.65
N GLN A 224 -24.23 9.76 -1.63
CA GLN A 224 -23.93 9.54 -3.04
C GLN A 224 -22.63 10.28 -3.41
N LEU A 225 -21.72 9.61 -4.11
CA LEU A 225 -20.48 10.23 -4.58
C LEU A 225 -20.79 11.20 -5.73
N PRO A 226 -20.00 12.28 -5.87
CA PRO A 226 -20.12 13.17 -7.03
C PRO A 226 -19.78 12.42 -8.33
N GLU A 227 -20.22 12.97 -9.46
CA GLU A 227 -19.94 12.42 -10.80
C GLU A 227 -18.43 12.40 -11.11
N VAL A 228 -17.68 13.36 -10.56
CA VAL A 228 -16.23 13.46 -10.67
C VAL A 228 -15.64 13.57 -9.28
N ILE A 229 -14.63 12.74 -9.01
CA ILE A 229 -13.80 12.85 -7.79
C ILE A 229 -12.60 13.74 -8.12
N GLU A 230 -12.40 14.79 -7.33
CA GLU A 230 -11.26 15.69 -7.46
C GLU A 230 -9.97 15.06 -6.91
N VAL A 231 -8.83 15.55 -7.38
CA VAL A 231 -7.52 14.99 -7.00
C VAL A 231 -7.24 15.14 -5.50
N GLY A 232 -7.60 16.27 -4.90
CA GLY A 232 -7.36 16.47 -3.47
C GLY A 232 -8.33 15.65 -2.61
N GLN A 233 -9.59 15.44 -3.03
CA GLN A 233 -10.51 14.47 -2.41
C GLN A 233 -9.92 13.05 -2.40
N LEU A 234 -9.35 12.62 -3.54
CA LEU A 234 -8.69 11.32 -3.67
C LEU A 234 -7.46 11.22 -2.76
N ALA A 235 -6.66 12.29 -2.70
CA ALA A 235 -5.48 12.36 -1.85
C ALA A 235 -5.83 12.34 -0.35
N ALA A 236 -6.82 13.13 0.06
CA ALA A 236 -7.31 13.19 1.44
C ALA A 236 -7.88 11.83 1.87
N ALA A 237 -8.70 11.20 1.01
CA ALA A 237 -9.24 9.87 1.27
C ALA A 237 -8.13 8.82 1.40
N HIS A 238 -7.08 8.89 0.56
CA HIS A 238 -5.94 8.00 0.68
C HIS A 238 -5.23 8.18 2.03
N VAL A 239 -4.91 9.42 2.43
CA VAL A 239 -4.24 9.70 3.71
C VAL A 239 -5.06 9.22 4.90
N MET A 240 -6.37 9.47 4.92
CA MET A 240 -7.24 9.01 6.00
C MET A 240 -7.40 7.48 6.02
N SER A 241 -7.54 6.85 4.85
CA SER A 241 -7.61 5.39 4.76
C SER A 241 -6.32 4.72 5.26
N LEU A 242 -5.15 5.33 5.03
CA LEU A 242 -3.88 4.88 5.58
C LEU A 242 -3.90 4.97 7.12
N TYR A 243 -4.33 6.11 7.65
CA TYR A 243 -4.42 6.34 9.10
C TYR A 243 -5.31 5.30 9.78
N TRP A 244 -6.55 5.12 9.32
CA TRP A 244 -7.48 4.13 9.87
C TRP A 244 -6.95 2.72 9.73
N SER A 245 -6.31 2.40 8.60
CA SER A 245 -5.72 1.07 8.40
C SER A 245 -4.62 0.80 9.41
N MET A 246 -3.74 1.76 9.66
CA MET A 246 -2.69 1.62 10.67
C MET A 246 -3.27 1.44 12.08
N CYS A 247 -4.33 2.20 12.41
CA CYS A 247 -5.07 2.09 13.66
C CYS A 247 -5.63 0.68 13.86
N VAL A 248 -6.41 0.18 12.89
CA VAL A 248 -6.98 -1.18 12.90
C VAL A 248 -5.87 -2.22 13.07
N ARG A 249 -4.78 -2.11 12.29
CA ARG A 249 -3.67 -3.09 12.35
C ARG A 249 -2.97 -3.06 13.71
N ALA A 250 -2.60 -1.89 14.21
CA ALA A 250 -1.87 -1.74 15.46
C ALA A 250 -2.67 -2.19 16.67
N VAL A 251 -3.95 -1.79 16.78
CA VAL A 251 -4.85 -2.23 17.87
C VAL A 251 -5.11 -3.74 17.78
N THR A 252 -5.35 -4.28 16.58
CA THR A 252 -5.54 -5.74 16.40
C THR A 252 -4.32 -6.52 16.88
N ILE A 253 -3.11 -6.07 16.57
CA ILE A 253 -1.88 -6.71 17.04
C ILE A 253 -1.75 -6.57 18.56
N LEU A 254 -2.01 -5.37 19.10
CA LEU A 254 -1.95 -5.10 20.53
C LEU A 254 -2.87 -6.03 21.32
N HIS A 255 -4.14 -6.16 20.93
CA HIS A 255 -5.10 -7.05 21.59
C HIS A 255 -4.67 -8.52 21.54
N ARG A 256 -4.06 -8.98 20.44
CA ARG A 256 -3.55 -10.36 20.32
C ARG A 256 -2.35 -10.65 21.22
N LEU A 257 -1.56 -9.64 21.56
CA LEU A 257 -0.37 -9.79 22.40
C LEU A 257 -0.64 -9.55 23.87
N GLN A 258 -1.75 -8.88 24.21
CA GLN A 258 -2.14 -8.62 25.58
C GLN A 258 -2.77 -9.86 26.24
N PRO A 259 -2.59 -10.05 27.56
CA PRO A 259 -3.27 -11.09 28.30
C PRO A 259 -4.80 -10.97 28.20
N PRO A 260 -5.54 -12.10 28.20
CA PRO A 260 -7.00 -12.08 28.30
C PRO A 260 -7.47 -11.22 29.48
N GLY A 261 -8.50 -10.40 29.27
CA GLY A 261 -9.03 -9.49 30.30
C GLY A 261 -8.29 -8.15 30.42
N SER A 262 -7.23 -7.91 29.64
CA SER A 262 -6.61 -6.58 29.54
C SER A 262 -7.64 -5.54 29.06
N PRO A 263 -7.58 -4.29 29.55
CA PRO A 263 -8.46 -3.22 29.07
C PRO A 263 -8.35 -3.07 27.55
N ARG A 264 -9.49 -3.01 26.87
CA ARG A 264 -9.53 -2.71 25.44
C ARG A 264 -8.99 -1.30 25.22
N HIS A 265 -8.13 -1.15 24.22
CA HIS A 265 -7.72 0.17 23.72
C HIS A 265 -8.98 0.99 23.34
N PRO A 266 -9.05 2.30 23.67
CA PRO A 266 -10.25 3.13 23.49
C PRO A 266 -10.60 3.41 22.02
N MET A 267 -9.65 3.20 21.11
CA MET A 267 -9.86 3.40 19.68
C MET A 267 -10.87 2.40 19.11
N ASP A 268 -11.95 2.93 18.55
CA ASP A 268 -12.97 2.15 17.86
C ASP A 268 -12.49 1.71 16.47
N ILE A 269 -11.97 0.48 16.42
CA ILE A 269 -11.49 -0.11 15.17
C ILE A 269 -12.62 -0.57 14.24
N ASP A 270 -13.84 -0.74 14.75
CA ASP A 270 -15.01 -1.05 13.93
C ASP A 270 -15.44 0.21 13.17
N ALA A 271 -15.46 1.37 13.83
CA ALA A 271 -15.66 2.66 13.19
C ALA A 271 -14.55 2.96 12.15
N CYS A 272 -13.28 2.73 12.49
CA CYS A 272 -12.18 2.85 11.53
C CYS A 272 -12.39 1.94 10.31
N CYS A 273 -12.86 0.70 10.51
CA CYS A 273 -13.14 -0.23 9.41
C CYS A 273 -14.31 0.27 8.54
N HIS A 274 -15.37 0.79 9.16
CA HIS A 274 -16.48 1.42 8.45
C HIS A 274 -15.97 2.56 7.56
N ASP A 275 -15.18 3.48 8.13
CA ASP A 275 -14.62 4.62 7.40
C ASP A 275 -13.71 4.20 6.24
N ILE A 276 -12.90 3.15 6.44
CA ILE A 276 -12.11 2.55 5.35
C ILE A 276 -13.03 2.09 4.23
N VAL A 277 -14.05 1.28 4.54
CA VAL A 277 -14.97 0.73 3.52
C VAL A 277 -15.71 1.84 2.76
N CYS A 278 -16.09 2.90 3.46
CA CYS A 278 -16.73 4.05 2.84
C CYS A 278 -15.74 4.83 1.94
N ALA A 279 -14.47 4.99 2.36
CA ALA A 279 -13.42 5.62 1.55
C ALA A 279 -13.05 4.78 0.31
N LEU A 280 -13.14 3.44 0.38
CA LEU A 280 -12.88 2.58 -0.78
C LEU A 280 -13.76 2.93 -1.97
N ARG A 281 -14.99 3.41 -1.75
CA ARG A 281 -15.91 3.84 -2.82
C ARG A 281 -15.31 4.97 -3.67
N ILE A 282 -14.46 5.83 -3.09
CA ILE A 282 -13.73 6.88 -3.81
C ILE A 282 -12.64 6.25 -4.69
N PHE A 283 -11.90 5.27 -4.17
CA PHE A 283 -10.82 4.63 -4.93
C PHE A 283 -11.34 3.72 -6.04
N THR A 284 -12.56 3.20 -5.88
CA THR A 284 -13.21 2.40 -6.91
C THR A 284 -13.94 3.25 -7.95
N HIS A 285 -14.15 4.55 -7.71
CA HIS A 285 -14.78 5.46 -8.66
C HIS A 285 -13.96 5.63 -9.95
N PRO A 286 -14.55 5.67 -11.16
CA PRO A 286 -13.80 5.79 -12.42
C PRO A 286 -12.74 6.89 -12.45
N SER A 287 -13.02 8.06 -11.86
CA SER A 287 -12.08 9.19 -11.75
C SER A 287 -10.75 8.85 -11.07
N ALA A 288 -10.68 7.83 -10.21
CA ALA A 288 -9.42 7.42 -9.58
C ALA A 288 -8.41 6.81 -10.57
N GLY A 289 -8.85 6.48 -11.81
CA GLY A 289 -7.97 6.03 -12.88
C GLY A 289 -7.11 4.83 -12.47
N MET A 290 -5.84 4.79 -12.92
CA MET A 290 -4.88 3.75 -12.50
C MET A 290 -4.33 3.96 -11.09
N PHE A 291 -4.47 5.17 -10.53
CA PHE A 291 -3.92 5.50 -9.22
C PHE A 291 -4.49 4.62 -8.09
N ARG A 292 -5.73 4.14 -8.24
CA ARG A 292 -6.36 3.15 -7.33
C ARG A 292 -5.45 1.97 -6.99
N GLN A 293 -4.65 1.52 -7.95
CA GLN A 293 -3.86 0.31 -7.77
C GLN A 293 -2.76 0.48 -6.71
N HIS A 294 -2.36 1.72 -6.43
CA HIS A 294 -1.35 2.06 -5.42
C HIS A 294 -1.93 2.34 -4.04
N ILE A 295 -3.17 2.82 -3.99
CA ILE A 295 -3.77 3.36 -2.76
C ILE A 295 -4.79 2.41 -2.14
N THR A 296 -5.43 1.55 -2.94
CA THR A 296 -6.49 0.64 -2.50
C THR A 296 -5.99 -0.63 -1.80
N PRO A 297 -4.87 -1.29 -2.20
CA PRO A 297 -4.56 -2.62 -1.69
C PRO A 297 -4.47 -2.71 -0.16
N PHE A 298 -3.73 -1.81 0.48
CA PHE A 298 -3.56 -1.83 1.93
C PHE A 298 -4.84 -1.58 2.73
N PRO A 299 -5.62 -0.50 2.48
CA PRO A 299 -6.88 -0.29 3.19
C PRO A 299 -7.90 -1.38 2.91
N MET A 300 -8.04 -1.84 1.67
CA MET A 300 -8.96 -2.92 1.32
C MET A 300 -8.58 -4.23 2.02
N SER A 301 -7.28 -4.57 2.08
CA SER A 301 -6.80 -5.76 2.80
C SER A 301 -7.02 -5.63 4.31
N THR A 302 -6.84 -4.44 4.87
CA THR A 302 -7.06 -4.19 6.30
C THR A 302 -8.52 -4.35 6.68
N ALA A 303 -9.44 -3.74 5.94
CA ALA A 303 -10.88 -3.91 6.15
C ALA A 303 -11.31 -5.37 5.98
N LEU A 304 -10.83 -6.05 4.93
CA LEU A 304 -11.10 -7.46 4.69
C LEU A 304 -10.71 -8.35 5.88
N LEU A 305 -9.47 -8.21 6.36
CA LEU A 305 -8.95 -8.99 7.47
C LEU A 305 -9.68 -8.68 8.78
N HIS A 306 -10.07 -7.43 9.03
CA HIS A 306 -10.84 -7.05 10.20
C HIS A 306 -12.24 -7.66 10.18
N LEU A 307 -12.95 -7.51 9.06
CA LEU A 307 -14.31 -8.05 8.87
C LEU A 307 -14.37 -9.59 8.94
N MET A 308 -13.25 -10.27 8.67
CA MET A 308 -13.13 -11.73 8.85
C MET A 308 -12.94 -12.15 10.31
N MET A 309 -12.54 -11.23 11.18
CA MET A 309 -12.28 -11.51 12.61
C MET A 309 -13.45 -11.15 13.52
N VAL A 310 -14.27 -10.17 13.13
CA VAL A 310 -15.45 -9.75 13.92
C VAL A 310 -16.62 -10.72 13.74
N GLU A 311 -17.52 -10.75 14.72
CA GLU A 311 -18.70 -11.62 14.72
C GLU A 311 -19.56 -11.44 13.44
N PRO A 312 -20.23 -12.49 12.95
CA PRO A 312 -21.02 -12.42 11.70
C PRO A 312 -22.11 -11.33 11.68
N ALA A 313 -22.73 -11.04 12.84
CA ALA A 313 -23.78 -10.03 12.94
C ALA A 313 -23.24 -8.58 12.91
N THR A 314 -22.02 -8.37 13.39
CA THR A 314 -21.36 -7.05 13.49
C THR A 314 -20.82 -6.60 12.14
N LEU A 315 -20.95 -5.33 11.77
CA LEU A 315 -20.44 -4.77 10.50
C LEU A 315 -20.93 -5.50 9.22
N ARG A 316 -22.17 -5.98 9.22
CA ARG A 316 -22.75 -6.72 8.07
C ARG A 316 -22.82 -5.86 6.80
N ARG A 317 -23.22 -4.59 6.92
CA ARG A 317 -23.32 -3.66 5.78
C ARG A 317 -21.96 -3.46 5.12
N GLU A 318 -20.92 -3.33 5.93
CA GLU A 318 -19.54 -3.11 5.50
C GLU A 318 -19.02 -4.32 4.71
N ARG A 319 -19.35 -5.55 5.12
CA ARG A 319 -19.03 -6.76 4.34
C ARG A 319 -19.70 -6.73 2.96
N GLU A 320 -20.97 -6.37 2.90
CA GLU A 320 -21.74 -6.29 1.65
C GLU A 320 -21.18 -5.20 0.72
N VAL A 321 -20.83 -4.03 1.27
CA VAL A 321 -20.20 -2.94 0.50
C VAL A 321 -18.81 -3.36 0.03
N LEU A 322 -17.95 -3.89 0.90
CA LEU A 322 -16.60 -4.32 0.51
C LEU A 322 -16.63 -5.34 -0.62
N LEU A 323 -17.50 -6.36 -0.55
CA LEU A 323 -17.63 -7.35 -1.63
C LEU A 323 -18.12 -6.72 -2.95
N ARG A 324 -19.07 -5.78 -2.88
CA ARG A 324 -19.53 -5.03 -4.07
C ARG A 324 -18.39 -4.24 -4.70
N GLU A 325 -17.62 -3.52 -3.89
CA GLU A 325 -16.50 -2.69 -4.34
C GLU A 325 -15.36 -3.54 -4.91
N MET A 326 -15.03 -4.67 -4.26
CA MET A 326 -14.08 -5.65 -4.78
C MET A 326 -14.56 -6.29 -6.09
N GLY A 327 -15.87 -6.43 -6.29
CA GLY A 327 -16.47 -7.02 -7.49
C GLY A 327 -16.35 -6.16 -8.75
N LYS A 328 -16.15 -4.85 -8.60
CA LYS A 328 -16.07 -3.90 -9.72
C LYS A 328 -14.94 -4.26 -10.71
N PRO A 329 -15.16 -4.16 -12.03
CA PRO A 329 -14.15 -4.46 -13.04
C PRO A 329 -12.85 -3.65 -12.87
N GLU A 330 -12.97 -2.39 -12.45
CA GLU A 330 -11.86 -1.48 -12.19
C GLU A 330 -10.96 -1.95 -11.05
N CYS A 331 -11.50 -2.77 -10.15
CA CYS A 331 -10.76 -3.34 -9.01
C CYS A 331 -10.23 -4.74 -9.29
N SER A 332 -10.37 -5.26 -10.52
CA SER A 332 -9.93 -6.62 -10.88
C SER A 332 -8.48 -6.90 -10.46
N LEU A 333 -7.54 -6.02 -10.81
CA LEU A 333 -6.12 -6.19 -10.47
C LEU A 333 -5.85 -6.11 -8.96
N VAL A 334 -6.50 -5.17 -8.26
CA VAL A 334 -6.40 -5.07 -6.79
C VAL A 334 -6.97 -6.32 -6.14
N ARG A 335 -8.09 -6.84 -6.65
CA ARG A 335 -8.71 -8.08 -6.17
C ARG A 335 -7.79 -9.27 -6.41
N MET A 336 -7.20 -9.43 -7.59
CA MET A 336 -6.25 -10.52 -7.87
C MET A 336 -5.05 -10.46 -6.94
N PHE A 337 -4.54 -9.26 -6.68
CA PHE A 337 -3.46 -9.03 -5.73
C PHE A 337 -3.84 -9.44 -4.30
N ILE A 338 -4.99 -9.00 -3.80
CA ILE A 338 -5.45 -9.35 -2.44
C ILE A 338 -5.70 -10.85 -2.31
N LEU A 339 -6.29 -11.50 -3.33
CA LEU A 339 -6.49 -12.94 -3.36
C LEU A 339 -5.18 -13.73 -3.45
N SER A 340 -4.10 -13.13 -3.95
CA SER A 340 -2.76 -13.75 -3.86
C SER A 340 -2.24 -13.83 -2.42
N LEU A 341 -2.72 -12.95 -1.55
CA LEU A 341 -2.36 -12.91 -0.13
C LEU A 341 -3.33 -13.77 0.70
N GLU A 342 -4.63 -13.71 0.40
CA GLU A 342 -5.70 -14.41 1.11
C GLU A 342 -6.66 -15.12 0.13
N PRO A 343 -6.31 -16.31 -0.39
CA PRO A 343 -7.02 -16.94 -1.51
C PRO A 343 -8.51 -17.23 -1.28
N ARG A 344 -8.90 -17.49 -0.02
CA ARG A 344 -10.30 -17.83 0.36
C ARG A 344 -11.06 -16.67 0.98
N ALA A 345 -10.56 -15.43 0.90
CA ALA A 345 -11.16 -14.32 1.62
C ALA A 345 -12.60 -14.03 1.17
N ILE A 346 -12.86 -14.04 -0.15
CA ILE A 346 -14.19 -13.77 -0.70
C ILE A 346 -15.19 -14.86 -0.29
N GLU A 347 -14.80 -16.14 -0.42
CA GLU A 347 -15.64 -17.29 -0.05
C GLU A 347 -16.03 -17.24 1.43
N LYS A 348 -15.05 -17.00 2.31
CA LYS A 348 -15.28 -16.86 3.76
C LYS A 348 -16.25 -15.72 4.05
N MET A 349 -16.03 -14.55 3.43
CA MET A 349 -16.89 -13.39 3.66
C MET A 349 -18.33 -13.63 3.21
N GLN A 350 -18.53 -14.29 2.07
CA GLN A 350 -19.86 -14.65 1.57
C GLN A 350 -20.56 -15.65 2.49
N ALA A 351 -19.84 -16.63 3.05
CA ALA A 351 -20.38 -17.56 4.03
C ALA A 351 -20.85 -16.84 5.30
N THR A 352 -20.01 -15.96 5.85
CA THR A 352 -20.33 -15.15 7.04
C THR A 352 -21.58 -14.28 6.83
N ILE A 353 -21.74 -13.66 5.66
CA ILE A 353 -22.96 -12.89 5.33
C ILE A 353 -24.20 -13.79 5.34
N LYS A 354 -24.11 -15.01 4.78
CA LYS A 354 -25.23 -15.97 4.79
C LYS A 354 -25.59 -16.38 6.21
N GLU A 355 -24.60 -16.70 7.06
CA GLU A 355 -24.82 -17.04 8.47
C GLU A 355 -25.53 -15.92 9.23
N SER A 356 -25.12 -14.67 9.01
CA SER A 356 -25.76 -13.49 9.62
C SER A 356 -27.22 -13.24 9.20
N ARG A 357 -27.70 -13.92 8.16
CA ARG A 357 -29.09 -13.87 7.67
C ARG A 357 -29.99 -14.95 8.28
N VAL A 358 -29.40 -16.03 8.78
CA VAL A 358 -30.11 -17.19 9.34
C VAL A 358 -30.29 -17.05 10.86
N GLY A 359 -29.48 -16.21 11.52
CA GLY A 359 -29.58 -15.90 12.96
C GLY A 359 -30.54 -14.76 13.34
N ILE A 360 -31.42 -14.33 12.41
CA ILE A 360 -32.57 -13.43 12.65
C ILE A 360 -33.82 -14.28 12.39
#